data_AF-A0A5E4LBA9-F1
#
_entry.id   AF-A0A5E4LBA9-F1
#
_cell.length_a   1.000
_cell.length_b   1.000
_cell.length_c   1.000
_cell.angle_alpha   90.00
_cell.angle_beta   90.00
_cell.angle_gamma   90.00
#
_symmetry.space_group_name_H-M   'P 1'
#
loop_
_entity.id
_entity.type
_entity.pdbx_description
1 polymer ?
#
loop_
_entity_poly.entity_id
_entity_poly.type
_entity_poly.pdbx_seq_one_letter_code
_entity_poly.pdbx_strand_id
1 'polypeptide(L)'
;MPAMKSSRKKSAVVEATGKTAGSVATESGGNSAGAMQVQVPEGVSLLRGVAVFSLVFAVSMSFFASGYFLGFGSGPVANTGVVAISQGLSGVALQGRGLGAKINIVSVTSDGQGALNEGSVEIIPGNGKILLSLNPFSEPDTQDSVQTAALVAQKFTGKSLSGSDVIFSVNKTDAKLIGGPSAGAAFTVATIAALEGKTVRSDAALTGTINSDGSIGQIGGVIEKATAAADKNLSIFLVPKGQKVFTVYQQVRNQQQRGNVTIISARYVPQIVDLQDYLDKEGYKMKVEEVSSINEAVGLMLA
;
A
#
# COMPACT_ATOMS: atom_id res chain seq x y z
N MET A 1 -63.48 -28.13 11.95
CA MET A 1 -63.31 -29.26 12.90
C MET A 1 -63.51 -30.56 12.12
N PRO A 2 -62.87 -31.71 12.47
CA PRO A 2 -62.06 -31.96 13.67
C PRO A 2 -60.51 -31.94 13.52
N ALA A 3 -59.86 -32.99 12.98
CA ALA A 3 -58.51 -33.48 13.37
C ALA A 3 -57.55 -33.68 12.16
N MET A 4 -56.21 -33.78 12.24
CA MET A 4 -55.17 -33.95 13.31
C MET A 4 -54.59 -35.39 13.49
N LYS A 5 -53.24 -35.47 13.64
CA LYS A 5 -52.33 -36.63 13.89
C LYS A 5 -51.82 -37.35 12.60
N SER A 6 -50.59 -37.88 12.52
CA SER A 6 -49.50 -38.07 13.51
C SER A 6 -48.08 -37.98 12.91
N SER A 7 -47.14 -37.47 13.71
CA SER A 7 -45.67 -37.55 13.54
C SER A 7 -45.10 -38.97 13.43
N ARG A 8 -43.97 -39.13 12.72
CA ARG A 8 -42.85 -40.00 13.12
C ARG A 8 -41.49 -39.36 12.82
N LYS A 9 -40.66 -39.22 13.86
CA LYS A 9 -39.22 -38.88 13.76
C LYS A 9 -38.43 -40.02 13.11
N LYS A 10 -37.32 -39.69 12.45
CA LYS A 10 -36.10 -40.52 12.45
C LYS A 10 -34.89 -39.63 12.74
N SER A 11 -34.28 -39.84 13.90
CA SER A 11 -32.91 -39.38 14.17
C SER A 11 -31.94 -40.32 13.47
N ALA A 12 -30.84 -39.78 12.93
CA ALA A 12 -29.66 -40.56 12.58
C ALA A 12 -28.50 -40.05 13.43
N VAL A 13 -28.05 -40.89 14.36
CA VAL A 13 -26.80 -40.73 15.10
C VAL A 13 -25.67 -41.23 14.20
N VAL A 14 -24.56 -40.51 14.11
CA VAL A 14 -23.31 -41.04 13.57
C VAL A 14 -22.29 -40.99 14.69
N GLU A 15 -21.94 -42.17 15.17
CA GLU A 15 -21.04 -42.40 16.30
C GLU A 15 -19.65 -42.76 15.78
N ALA A 16 -18.60 -42.32 16.48
CA ALA A 16 -17.22 -42.51 16.06
C ALA A 16 -16.62 -43.80 16.65
N THR A 17 -16.17 -44.70 15.77
CA THR A 17 -15.16 -45.73 16.01
C THR A 17 -14.45 -45.97 14.67
N GLY A 18 -13.15 -46.20 14.54
CA GLY A 18 -12.15 -46.53 15.54
C GLY A 18 -11.41 -47.78 15.08
N LYS A 19 -10.22 -47.64 14.46
CA LYS A 19 -9.35 -48.79 14.16
C LYS A 19 -7.86 -48.43 14.28
N THR A 20 -7.13 -49.31 14.93
CA THR A 20 -5.76 -49.15 15.42
C THR A 20 -4.78 -50.12 14.73
N ALA A 21 -3.49 -49.96 15.08
CA ALA A 21 -2.32 -50.80 14.78
C ALA A 21 -1.70 -50.64 13.37
N GLY A 22 -0.35 -50.59 13.24
CA GLY A 22 0.68 -50.66 14.29
C GLY A 22 2.13 -50.66 13.72
N SER A 23 3.11 -51.01 14.58
CA SER A 23 4.58 -50.99 14.37
C SER A 23 5.22 -49.60 14.58
N VAL A 24 5.76 -49.23 15.76
CA VAL A 24 6.89 -49.81 16.55
C VAL A 24 8.26 -49.58 15.91
N ALA A 25 9.02 -48.66 16.50
CA ALA A 25 10.45 -48.79 16.80
C ALA A 25 10.79 -47.84 17.97
N THR A 26 11.50 -48.34 18.97
CA THR A 26 11.92 -47.62 20.20
C THR A 26 13.42 -47.36 20.18
N GLU A 27 13.85 -46.18 20.62
CA GLU A 27 15.13 -45.85 21.32
C GLU A 27 15.38 -44.33 21.26
N SER A 28 16.21 -43.69 22.10
CA SER A 28 16.38 -43.78 23.56
C SER A 28 17.11 -42.51 24.05
N GLY A 29 16.86 -42.07 25.28
CA GLY A 29 17.52 -40.89 25.89
C GLY A 29 17.07 -39.53 25.34
N GLY A 30 17.14 -38.42 26.08
CA GLY A 30 17.55 -38.26 27.48
C GLY A 30 18.06 -36.83 27.72
N ASN A 31 17.54 -36.16 28.76
CA ASN A 31 17.87 -34.79 29.20
C ASN A 31 17.56 -33.62 28.23
N SER A 32 17.37 -32.38 28.68
CA SER A 32 16.80 -31.84 29.94
C SER A 32 16.79 -30.31 29.90
N ALA A 33 15.73 -29.69 30.44
CA ALA A 33 15.69 -28.32 30.98
C ALA A 33 15.88 -27.11 30.03
N GLY A 34 15.26 -25.98 30.40
CA GLY A 34 15.82 -24.66 30.10
C GLY A 34 14.99 -23.67 29.27
N ALA A 35 13.70 -23.46 29.57
CA ALA A 35 13.04 -22.25 29.10
C ALA A 35 13.59 -21.02 29.84
N MET A 36 14.35 -20.15 29.14
CA MET A 36 14.94 -18.95 29.74
C MET A 36 14.06 -17.71 29.49
N GLN A 37 13.20 -17.42 30.46
CA GLN A 37 12.54 -16.12 30.59
C GLN A 37 13.57 -15.08 31.05
N VAL A 38 13.72 -13.97 30.34
CA VAL A 38 14.57 -12.84 30.78
C VAL A 38 13.68 -11.81 31.48
N GLN A 39 13.84 -11.71 32.80
CA GLN A 39 13.08 -10.82 33.66
C GLN A 39 13.89 -9.55 33.96
N VAL A 40 13.31 -8.38 33.66
CA VAL A 40 13.93 -7.08 33.93
C VAL A 40 13.48 -6.55 35.30
N PRO A 41 14.40 -6.19 36.22
CA PRO A 41 14.05 -5.49 37.45
C PRO A 41 14.13 -3.96 37.26
N GLU A 42 13.19 -3.22 37.87
CA GLU A 42 13.14 -1.76 37.82
C GLU A 42 14.00 -1.07 38.90
N GLY A 43 14.56 0.09 38.55
CA GLY A 43 14.67 1.24 39.47
C GLY A 43 15.96 1.46 40.27
N VAL A 44 16.87 2.30 39.76
CA VAL A 44 17.59 3.36 40.53
C VAL A 44 17.82 4.57 39.62
N SER A 45 17.75 5.78 40.18
CA SER A 45 17.78 7.08 39.47
C SER A 45 19.17 7.73 39.40
N LEU A 46 19.45 8.39 38.26
CA LEU A 46 20.30 9.57 38.01
C LEU A 46 21.47 9.88 38.97
N LEU A 47 22.70 9.98 38.44
CA LEU A 47 23.53 11.18 38.64
C LEU A 47 24.71 11.32 37.65
N ARG A 48 25.05 12.60 37.44
CA ARG A 48 26.02 13.23 36.54
C ARG A 48 27.45 12.68 36.57
N GLY A 49 28.09 12.61 35.39
CA GLY A 49 29.35 13.35 35.16
C GLY A 49 30.63 12.57 34.80
N VAL A 50 31.35 13.15 33.82
CA VAL A 50 32.82 13.12 33.60
C VAL A 50 33.46 11.85 33.01
N ALA A 51 33.80 11.94 31.71
CA ALA A 51 35.02 11.50 30.99
C ALA A 51 35.54 10.03 31.14
N VAL A 52 36.36 9.44 30.27
CA VAL A 52 37.38 9.92 29.30
C VAL A 52 37.48 8.90 28.16
N PHE A 53 37.60 9.32 26.89
CA PHE A 53 38.72 8.97 25.98
C PHE A 53 38.51 9.53 24.57
N SER A 54 39.32 10.54 24.22
CA SER A 54 39.48 11.04 22.84
C SER A 54 40.76 10.46 22.26
N LEU A 55 40.76 10.12 20.96
CA LEU A 55 42.02 9.99 20.21
C LEU A 55 41.89 10.52 18.76
N VAL A 56 42.38 11.74 18.58
CA VAL A 56 43.09 12.24 17.39
C VAL A 56 42.34 12.27 16.04
N PHE A 57 41.86 13.47 15.66
CA PHE A 57 42.59 14.30 14.68
C PHE A 57 42.08 15.77 14.70
N ALA A 58 42.98 16.72 14.92
CA ALA A 58 42.69 18.15 14.77
C ALA A 58 43.98 18.92 14.44
N VAL A 59 44.03 19.57 13.28
CA VAL A 59 45.01 20.59 12.88
C VAL A 59 44.33 21.48 11.84
N SER A 60 44.42 22.81 11.83
CA SER A 60 44.63 23.82 12.88
C SER A 60 44.32 25.16 12.20
N MET A 61 43.65 26.09 12.87
CA MET A 61 43.31 27.38 12.27
C MET A 61 43.85 28.53 13.13
N SER A 62 44.54 29.46 12.48
CA SER A 62 44.96 30.79 12.96
C SER A 62 45.93 30.85 14.15
N PHE A 63 47.10 31.46 13.93
CA PHE A 63 47.38 32.82 14.40
C PHE A 63 48.81 33.22 13.99
N PHE A 64 48.95 34.17 13.06
CA PHE A 64 50.13 35.03 13.02
C PHE A 64 49.75 36.38 12.40
N ALA A 65 49.71 37.42 13.25
CA ALA A 65 49.59 38.81 12.84
C ALA A 65 50.88 39.52 13.24
N SER A 66 51.71 39.89 12.24
CA SER A 66 52.71 40.94 12.40
C SER A 66 53.23 41.43 11.05
N GLY A 67 53.14 42.73 10.82
CA GLY A 67 54.13 43.48 10.04
C GLY A 67 54.05 43.44 8.50
N TYR A 68 53.69 44.59 7.92
CA TYR A 68 54.14 45.09 6.61
C TYR A 68 53.85 44.27 5.34
N PHE A 69 52.87 44.72 4.55
CA PHE A 69 53.17 45.16 3.18
C PHE A 69 52.17 46.22 2.67
N LEU A 70 52.66 47.14 1.83
CA LEU A 70 51.90 48.22 1.18
C LEU A 70 51.30 47.74 -0.14
N GLY A 71 50.09 48.20 -0.48
CA GLY A 71 49.48 47.93 -1.79
C GLY A 71 48.08 48.50 -1.94
N PHE A 72 47.95 49.69 -2.56
CA PHE A 72 46.66 50.29 -2.90
C PHE A 72 45.96 49.51 -4.03
N GLY A 73 44.64 49.36 -3.93
CA GLY A 73 43.81 48.71 -4.96
C GLY A 73 42.32 48.97 -4.75
N SER A 74 41.86 50.18 -5.08
CA SER A 74 40.46 50.59 -4.94
C SER A 74 39.58 50.05 -6.08
N GLY A 75 38.51 49.33 -5.75
CA GLY A 75 37.42 48.95 -6.66
C GLY A 75 36.08 48.89 -5.91
N PRO A 76 34.98 49.39 -6.48
CA PRO A 76 33.73 49.56 -5.74
C PRO A 76 32.96 48.24 -5.53
N VAL A 77 32.38 48.09 -4.34
CA VAL A 77 31.47 46.98 -4.01
C VAL A 77 30.12 47.23 -4.67
N ALA A 78 29.75 46.41 -5.64
CA ALA A 78 28.42 46.41 -6.25
C ALA A 78 27.52 45.35 -5.59
N ASN A 79 26.73 45.77 -4.60
CA ASN A 79 25.64 44.97 -4.05
C ASN A 79 24.37 45.19 -4.89
N THR A 80 24.09 44.33 -5.87
CA THR A 80 22.83 44.40 -6.62
C THR A 80 22.33 43.03 -7.09
N GLY A 81 21.12 42.67 -6.65
CA GLY A 81 20.22 41.79 -7.41
C GLY A 81 20.54 40.30 -7.41
N VAL A 82 19.90 39.57 -6.49
CA VAL A 82 19.49 38.18 -6.80
C VAL A 82 18.44 38.26 -7.90
N VAL A 83 18.83 38.04 -9.15
CA VAL A 83 17.89 37.95 -10.28
C VAL A 83 17.16 36.62 -10.16
N ALA A 84 15.94 36.67 -9.64
CA ALA A 84 15.03 35.53 -9.67
C ALA A 84 14.62 35.26 -11.13
N ILE A 85 15.26 34.28 -11.77
CA ILE A 85 14.85 33.77 -13.08
C ILE A 85 13.61 32.89 -12.89
N SER A 86 12.46 33.51 -12.65
CA SER A 86 11.17 32.84 -12.40
C SER A 86 10.34 32.61 -13.68
N GLN A 87 11.00 32.49 -14.84
CA GLN A 87 10.32 32.24 -16.11
C GLN A 87 11.06 31.19 -16.95
N GLY A 88 10.31 30.21 -17.47
CA GLY A 88 10.70 29.51 -18.69
C GLY A 88 11.40 28.14 -18.58
N LEU A 89 11.20 27.35 -17.52
CA LEU A 89 11.51 25.90 -17.56
C LEU A 89 10.43 25.09 -18.29
N SER A 90 10.07 25.55 -19.49
CA SER A 90 9.26 24.82 -20.46
C SER A 90 10.10 24.67 -21.74
N GLY A 91 10.74 23.50 -21.92
CA GLY A 91 11.38 23.16 -23.19
C GLY A 91 12.82 22.66 -23.15
N VAL A 92 13.49 22.54 -21.99
CA VAL A 92 14.77 21.80 -21.92
C VAL A 92 14.45 20.30 -21.94
N ALA A 93 14.30 19.75 -23.13
CA ALA A 93 14.24 18.32 -23.36
C ALA A 93 15.62 17.69 -23.10
N LEU A 94 15.88 17.29 -21.86
CA LEU A 94 17.03 16.45 -21.52
C LEU A 94 16.98 15.17 -22.38
N GLN A 95 17.94 15.04 -23.30
CA GLN A 95 18.15 13.85 -24.12
C GLN A 95 18.70 12.72 -23.25
N GLY A 96 17.79 12.10 -22.50
CA GLY A 96 18.03 11.01 -21.56
C GLY A 96 16.73 10.57 -20.90
N ARG A 97 15.60 10.71 -21.61
CA ARG A 97 14.26 10.41 -21.09
C ARG A 97 14.12 8.90 -20.86
N GLY A 98 14.20 8.48 -19.59
CA GLY A 98 13.49 7.29 -19.16
C GLY A 98 12.00 7.44 -19.48
N LEU A 99 11.37 6.34 -19.89
CA LEU A 99 9.93 6.33 -20.12
C LEU A 99 9.24 6.30 -18.75
N GLY A 100 8.30 7.21 -18.49
CA GLY A 100 7.72 7.36 -17.17
C GLY A 100 6.21 7.58 -17.20
N ALA A 101 5.53 7.04 -16.20
CA ALA A 101 4.10 7.24 -15.97
C ALA A 101 3.80 7.41 -14.48
N LYS A 102 2.74 8.16 -14.17
CA LYS A 102 2.19 8.34 -12.82
C LYS A 102 0.81 7.71 -12.74
N ILE A 103 0.39 7.23 -11.57
CA ILE A 103 -0.94 6.67 -11.33
C ILE A 103 -1.38 6.88 -9.88
N ASN A 104 -2.68 7.06 -9.68
CA ASN A 104 -3.28 7.11 -8.36
C ASN A 104 -3.35 5.70 -7.74
N ILE A 105 -2.76 5.53 -6.56
CA ILE A 105 -2.80 4.28 -5.78
C ILE A 105 -3.65 4.49 -4.53
N VAL A 106 -4.74 3.75 -4.41
CA VAL A 106 -5.54 3.66 -3.18
C VAL A 106 -5.05 2.53 -2.29
N SER A 107 -5.12 2.77 -0.98
CA SER A 107 -4.65 1.86 0.07
C SER A 107 -5.51 1.99 1.31
N VAL A 108 -5.38 1.04 2.24
CA VAL A 108 -5.90 1.18 3.60
C VAL A 108 -4.70 1.19 4.55
N THR A 109 -4.71 2.10 5.52
CA THR A 109 -3.66 2.24 6.52
C THR A 109 -3.87 1.27 7.69
N SER A 110 -2.87 1.09 8.54
CA SER A 110 -2.95 0.20 9.71
C SER A 110 -4.04 0.57 10.73
N ASP A 111 -4.51 1.82 10.72
CA ASP A 111 -5.64 2.30 11.52
C ASP A 111 -7.01 2.20 10.80
N GLY A 112 -7.07 1.52 9.66
CA GLY A 112 -8.31 1.23 8.93
C GLY A 112 -8.85 2.39 8.08
N GLN A 113 -8.08 3.46 7.89
CA GLN A 113 -8.47 4.59 7.05
C GLN A 113 -7.99 4.41 5.61
N GLY A 114 -8.77 4.84 4.64
CA GLY A 114 -8.33 4.88 3.24
C GLY A 114 -7.29 5.97 3.01
N ALA A 115 -6.35 5.74 2.10
CA ALA A 115 -5.37 6.73 1.67
C ALA A 115 -5.11 6.65 0.15
N LEU A 116 -5.10 7.82 -0.50
CA LEU A 116 -4.70 8.00 -1.90
C LEU A 116 -3.26 8.52 -1.97
N ASN A 117 -2.42 7.89 -2.79
CA ASN A 117 -1.02 8.25 -2.98
C ASN A 117 -0.69 8.28 -4.48
N GLU A 118 0.38 8.97 -4.86
CA GLU A 118 0.89 8.95 -6.22
C GLU A 118 1.93 7.84 -6.37
N GLY A 119 1.63 6.84 -7.20
CA GLY A 119 2.62 5.90 -7.71
C GLY A 119 3.28 6.45 -8.98
N SER A 120 4.56 6.17 -9.18
CA SER A 120 5.23 6.36 -10.47
C SER A 120 5.99 5.10 -10.90
N VAL A 121 6.14 4.96 -12.21
CA VAL A 121 6.99 3.96 -12.85
C VAL A 121 7.95 4.69 -13.77
N GLU A 122 9.24 4.40 -13.67
CA GLU A 122 10.29 4.90 -14.55
C GLU A 122 11.05 3.73 -15.17
N ILE A 123 11.23 3.75 -16.49
CA ILE A 123 11.93 2.72 -17.25
C ILE A 123 13.18 3.38 -17.85
N ILE A 124 14.34 3.01 -17.34
CA ILE A 124 15.66 3.54 -17.75
C ILE A 124 16.50 2.44 -18.40
N PRO A 125 17.44 2.74 -19.32
CA PRO A 125 18.38 1.73 -19.83
C PRO A 125 19.16 1.05 -18.70
N GLY A 126 19.22 -0.27 -18.72
CA GLY A 126 19.67 -1.07 -17.57
C GLY A 126 19.86 -2.56 -17.89
N ASN A 127 19.75 -3.40 -16.86
CA ASN A 127 20.05 -4.83 -16.91
C ASN A 127 18.81 -5.70 -16.62
N GLY A 128 17.60 -5.16 -16.79
CA GLY A 128 16.35 -5.89 -16.52
C GLY A 128 15.97 -5.94 -15.04
N LYS A 129 16.50 -5.06 -14.19
CA LYS A 129 16.21 -5.06 -12.75
C LYS A 129 14.87 -4.42 -12.47
N ILE A 130 14.10 -5.04 -11.58
CA ILE A 130 12.89 -4.45 -11.00
C ILE A 130 13.27 -3.88 -9.64
N LEU A 131 13.15 -2.57 -9.50
CA LEU A 131 13.53 -1.79 -8.33
C LEU A 131 12.28 -1.15 -7.73
N LEU A 132 12.21 -1.11 -6.40
CA LEU A 132 11.08 -0.57 -5.66
C LEU A 132 11.57 0.47 -4.64
N SER A 133 11.31 1.74 -4.94
CA SER A 133 11.66 2.89 -4.12
C SER A 133 10.50 3.26 -3.20
N LEU A 134 10.70 3.11 -1.89
CA LEU A 134 9.65 3.24 -0.88
C LEU A 134 10.13 4.10 0.29
N ASN A 135 9.27 5.02 0.70
CA ASN A 135 9.51 5.81 1.90
C ASN A 135 8.17 6.10 2.63
N PRO A 136 7.91 5.53 3.82
CA PRO A 136 8.63 4.42 4.47
C PRO A 136 8.41 3.06 3.77
N PHE A 137 9.14 2.05 4.28
CA PHE A 137 9.08 0.62 3.94
C PHE A 137 7.67 0.10 3.63
N SER A 138 7.54 -0.83 2.67
CA SER A 138 6.29 -1.50 2.30
C SER A 138 6.37 -3.00 2.57
N GLU A 139 5.22 -3.64 2.64
CA GLU A 139 5.10 -5.08 2.88
C GLU A 139 5.69 -5.92 1.72
N PRO A 140 6.17 -7.16 1.99
CA PRO A 140 6.71 -8.07 0.98
C PRO A 140 5.79 -8.25 -0.24
N ASP A 141 4.49 -8.33 -0.02
CA ASP A 141 3.44 -8.45 -1.05
C ASP A 141 3.52 -7.37 -2.15
N THR A 142 4.06 -6.19 -1.82
CA THR A 142 4.25 -5.10 -2.79
C THR A 142 5.37 -5.44 -3.79
N GLN A 143 6.41 -6.15 -3.36
CA GLN A 143 7.54 -6.55 -4.20
C GLN A 143 7.11 -7.59 -5.24
N ASP A 144 6.35 -8.61 -4.82
CA ASP A 144 5.81 -9.64 -5.72
C ASP A 144 4.78 -9.03 -6.71
N SER A 145 4.02 -8.04 -6.24
CA SER A 145 3.06 -7.31 -7.07
C SER A 145 3.73 -6.49 -8.18
N VAL A 146 4.84 -5.80 -7.92
CA VAL A 146 5.55 -5.04 -8.97
C VAL A 146 6.31 -5.95 -9.94
N GLN A 147 6.82 -7.08 -9.47
CA GLN A 147 7.39 -8.11 -10.37
C GLN A 147 6.32 -8.67 -11.32
N THR A 148 5.15 -9.02 -10.78
CA THR A 148 4.01 -9.51 -11.58
C THR A 148 3.50 -8.42 -12.54
N ALA A 149 3.43 -7.17 -12.08
CA ALA A 149 3.01 -6.03 -12.91
C ALA A 149 3.93 -5.81 -14.11
N ALA A 150 5.26 -5.84 -13.92
CA ALA A 150 6.22 -5.74 -15.01
C ALA A 150 6.06 -6.90 -16.01
N LEU A 151 5.96 -8.14 -15.52
CA LEU A 151 5.76 -9.34 -16.34
C LEU A 151 4.46 -9.28 -17.16
N VAL A 152 3.36 -8.82 -16.57
CA VAL A 152 2.07 -8.66 -17.27
C VAL A 152 2.15 -7.52 -18.29
N ALA A 153 2.80 -6.40 -17.96
CA ALA A 153 2.99 -5.30 -18.90
C ALA A 153 3.85 -5.70 -20.13
N GLN A 154 4.88 -6.53 -19.94
CA GLN A 154 5.64 -7.12 -21.06
C GLN A 154 4.77 -8.02 -21.93
N LYS A 155 4.00 -8.94 -21.32
CA LYS A 155 3.08 -9.83 -22.05
C LYS A 155 2.02 -9.04 -22.83
N PHE A 156 1.47 -7.99 -22.23
CA PHE A 156 0.44 -7.15 -22.83
C PHE A 156 0.95 -6.34 -24.02
N THR A 157 2.10 -5.67 -23.86
CA THR A 157 2.65 -4.76 -24.89
C THR A 157 3.53 -5.45 -25.93
N GLY A 158 3.97 -6.69 -25.67
CA GLY A 158 4.98 -7.39 -26.48
C GLY A 158 6.40 -6.80 -26.36
N LYS A 159 6.62 -5.80 -25.50
CA LYS A 159 7.91 -5.11 -25.35
C LYS A 159 8.76 -5.79 -24.28
N SER A 160 10.05 -5.99 -24.56
CA SER A 160 10.99 -6.55 -23.58
C SER A 160 11.53 -5.47 -22.64
N LEU A 161 11.57 -5.79 -21.34
CA LEU A 161 12.24 -4.99 -20.31
C LEU A 161 13.68 -5.46 -20.03
N SER A 162 14.19 -6.52 -20.67
CA SER A 162 15.50 -7.11 -20.29
C SER A 162 16.70 -6.17 -20.46
N GLY A 163 16.59 -5.11 -21.26
CA GLY A 163 17.61 -4.05 -21.42
C GLY A 163 17.32 -2.78 -20.63
N SER A 164 16.38 -2.82 -19.69
CA SER A 164 15.93 -1.65 -18.93
C SER A 164 15.74 -1.99 -17.45
N ASP A 165 16.17 -1.11 -16.56
CA ASP A 165 15.79 -1.19 -15.15
C ASP A 165 14.46 -0.44 -14.97
N VAL A 166 13.50 -1.06 -14.27
CA VAL A 166 12.19 -0.49 -13.98
C VAL A 166 12.11 -0.12 -12.51
N ILE A 167 11.91 1.17 -12.25
CA ILE A 167 11.84 1.75 -10.91
C ILE A 167 10.38 2.08 -10.62
N PHE A 168 9.80 1.35 -9.66
CA PHE A 168 8.50 1.64 -9.09
C PHE A 168 8.71 2.53 -7.86
N SER A 169 7.98 3.65 -7.78
CA SER A 169 8.02 4.54 -6.61
C SER A 169 6.61 4.82 -6.07
N VAL A 170 6.48 5.02 -4.76
CA VAL A 170 5.25 5.53 -4.14
C VAL A 170 5.57 6.81 -3.37
N ASN A 171 5.12 7.94 -3.92
CA ASN A 171 5.20 9.24 -3.27
C ASN A 171 4.04 9.36 -2.27
N LYS A 172 4.35 9.11 -0.99
CA LYS A 172 3.38 9.27 0.10
C LYS A 172 3.32 10.73 0.56
N THR A 173 2.12 11.22 0.81
CA THR A 173 1.90 12.49 1.52
C THR A 173 1.91 12.29 3.03
N ASP A 174 1.50 11.12 3.51
CA ASP A 174 1.37 10.79 4.94
C ASP A 174 2.26 9.61 5.34
N ALA A 175 2.90 9.72 6.52
CA ALA A 175 3.94 8.79 7.00
C ALA A 175 3.44 7.41 7.47
N LYS A 176 2.27 6.95 7.01
CA LYS A 176 1.66 5.69 7.42
C LYS A 176 2.16 4.49 6.58
N LEU A 177 2.17 3.32 7.21
CA LEU A 177 2.45 2.07 6.53
C LEU A 177 1.31 1.77 5.54
N ILE A 178 1.70 1.39 4.33
CA ILE A 178 0.81 1.02 3.23
C ILE A 178 1.43 -0.23 2.64
N GLY A 179 0.61 -1.25 2.42
CA GLY A 179 1.01 -2.56 1.93
C GLY A 179 -0.16 -3.36 1.35
N GLY A 180 0.10 -4.62 1.07
CA GLY A 180 -0.81 -5.54 0.40
C GLY A 180 -0.78 -5.47 -1.14
N PRO A 181 -1.17 -6.56 -1.82
CA PRO A 181 -0.94 -6.73 -3.26
C PRO A 181 -1.87 -5.88 -4.16
N SER A 182 -2.81 -5.15 -3.56
CA SER A 182 -3.88 -4.43 -4.26
C SER A 182 -3.47 -3.22 -5.11
N ALA A 183 -2.18 -2.87 -5.12
CA ALA A 183 -1.58 -1.87 -6.02
C ALA A 183 -1.07 -2.49 -7.35
N GLY A 184 -1.00 -3.82 -7.47
CA GLY A 184 -0.42 -4.50 -8.63
C GLY A 184 -1.12 -4.15 -9.95
N ALA A 185 -2.46 -4.09 -9.96
CA ALA A 185 -3.20 -3.71 -11.18
C ALA A 185 -2.90 -2.26 -11.62
N ALA A 186 -2.82 -1.31 -10.67
CA ALA A 186 -2.45 0.07 -10.95
C ALA A 186 -1.02 0.18 -11.50
N PHE A 187 -0.04 -0.45 -10.85
CA PHE A 187 1.34 -0.47 -11.35
C PHE A 187 1.47 -1.12 -12.73
N THR A 188 0.63 -2.12 -13.05
CA THR A 188 0.58 -2.72 -14.38
C THR A 188 0.11 -1.72 -15.43
N VAL A 189 -0.98 -0.99 -15.18
CA VAL A 189 -1.47 0.09 -16.07
C VAL A 189 -0.41 1.16 -16.28
N ALA A 190 0.26 1.62 -15.20
CA ALA A 190 1.33 2.60 -15.30
C ALA A 190 2.56 2.09 -16.11
N THR A 191 2.94 0.82 -15.93
CA THR A 191 4.05 0.22 -16.70
C THR A 191 3.70 0.09 -18.18
N ILE A 192 2.45 -0.29 -18.51
CA ILE A 192 1.93 -0.29 -19.89
C ILE A 192 1.96 1.13 -20.47
N ALA A 193 1.48 2.13 -19.72
CA ALA A 193 1.49 3.53 -20.14
C ALA A 193 2.91 4.03 -20.45
N ALA A 194 3.88 3.77 -19.57
CA ALA A 194 5.29 4.10 -19.79
C ALA A 194 5.85 3.38 -21.04
N LEU A 195 5.62 2.08 -21.18
CA LEU A 195 6.06 1.29 -22.34
C LEU A 195 5.45 1.77 -23.67
N GLU A 196 4.19 2.21 -23.66
CA GLU A 196 3.46 2.68 -24.85
C GLU A 196 3.62 4.18 -25.12
N GLY A 197 4.16 4.96 -24.17
CA GLY A 197 4.21 6.43 -24.26
C GLY A 197 2.85 7.11 -24.11
N LYS A 198 1.89 6.43 -23.46
CA LYS A 198 0.53 6.93 -23.21
C LYS A 198 0.43 7.65 -21.86
N THR A 199 -0.63 8.44 -21.69
CA THR A 199 -0.88 9.12 -20.42
C THR A 199 -1.95 8.37 -19.62
N VAL A 200 -1.67 8.12 -18.34
CA VAL A 200 -2.67 7.63 -17.39
C VAL A 200 -3.59 8.79 -16.98
N ARG A 201 -4.89 8.56 -16.99
CA ARG A 201 -5.89 9.51 -16.46
C ARG A 201 -5.62 9.87 -15.01
N SER A 202 -5.46 11.16 -14.74
CA SER A 202 -5.28 11.71 -13.38
C SER A 202 -6.57 11.74 -12.55
N ASP A 203 -7.73 11.67 -13.19
CA ASP A 203 -9.06 11.69 -12.56
C ASP A 203 -9.62 10.29 -12.25
N ALA A 204 -8.80 9.24 -12.39
CA ALA A 204 -9.17 7.85 -12.16
C ALA A 204 -8.24 7.17 -11.16
N ALA A 205 -8.76 6.21 -10.39
CA ALA A 205 -7.98 5.28 -9.58
C ALA A 205 -8.43 3.83 -9.80
N LEU A 206 -7.50 2.90 -9.62
CA LEU A 206 -7.70 1.46 -9.77
C LEU A 206 -7.17 0.73 -8.53
N THR A 207 -7.93 -0.24 -8.04
CA THR A 207 -7.47 -1.20 -7.03
C THR A 207 -7.68 -2.63 -7.52
N GLY A 208 -6.72 -3.49 -7.22
CA GLY A 208 -6.76 -4.87 -7.70
C GLY A 208 -5.41 -5.57 -7.53
N THR A 209 -5.45 -6.82 -7.09
CA THR A 209 -4.28 -7.71 -7.16
C THR A 209 -4.10 -8.12 -8.61
N ILE A 210 -2.90 -7.98 -9.19
CA ILE A 210 -2.66 -8.45 -10.56
C ILE A 210 -2.19 -9.90 -10.56
N ASN A 211 -2.84 -10.75 -11.34
CA ASN A 211 -2.41 -12.12 -11.57
C ASN A 211 -1.52 -12.22 -12.81
N SER A 212 -0.69 -13.26 -12.90
CA SER A 212 0.30 -13.44 -13.98
C SER A 212 -0.31 -13.73 -15.37
N ASP A 213 -1.62 -13.96 -15.43
CA ASP A 213 -2.46 -14.07 -16.65
C ASP A 213 -3.08 -12.74 -17.10
N GLY A 214 -2.95 -11.68 -16.30
CA GLY A 214 -3.56 -10.37 -16.54
C GLY A 214 -4.97 -10.19 -15.96
N SER A 215 -5.49 -11.16 -15.22
CA SER A 215 -6.76 -11.02 -14.47
C SER A 215 -6.57 -10.18 -13.21
N ILE A 216 -7.64 -9.49 -12.80
CA ILE A 216 -7.67 -8.62 -11.62
C ILE A 216 -8.37 -9.34 -10.47
N GLY A 217 -7.58 -9.69 -9.45
CA GLY A 217 -8.00 -10.37 -8.24
C GLY A 217 -8.59 -9.44 -7.17
N GLN A 218 -9.35 -10.05 -6.26
CA GLN A 218 -10.08 -9.36 -5.19
C GLN A 218 -9.16 -8.63 -4.20
N ILE A 219 -9.72 -7.63 -3.52
CA ILE A 219 -9.06 -6.78 -2.55
C ILE A 219 -9.89 -6.61 -1.27
N GLY A 220 -9.21 -6.36 -0.14
CA GLY A 220 -9.83 -5.89 1.09
C GLY A 220 -9.96 -4.35 1.12
N GLY A 221 -10.90 -3.88 1.95
CA GLY A 221 -11.09 -2.46 2.25
C GLY A 221 -11.65 -1.64 1.09
N VAL A 222 -12.67 -2.16 0.39
CA VAL A 222 -13.24 -1.52 -0.81
C VAL A 222 -13.83 -0.15 -0.49
N ILE A 223 -14.56 -0.05 0.63
CA ILE A 223 -15.26 1.18 1.05
C ILE A 223 -14.24 2.27 1.36
N GLU A 224 -13.28 1.94 2.21
CA GLU A 224 -12.24 2.83 2.70
C GLU A 224 -11.42 3.41 1.53
N LYS A 225 -11.04 2.56 0.58
CA LYS A 225 -10.34 2.95 -0.65
C LYS A 225 -11.19 3.83 -1.56
N ALA A 226 -12.47 3.52 -1.71
CA ALA A 226 -13.39 4.29 -2.54
C ALA A 226 -13.64 5.67 -1.95
N THR A 227 -13.89 5.77 -0.64
CA THR A 227 -14.03 7.05 0.06
C THR A 227 -12.75 7.89 -0.08
N ALA A 228 -11.56 7.29 0.09
CA ALA A 228 -10.29 8.03 -0.12
C ALA A 228 -10.04 8.50 -1.56
N ALA A 229 -10.57 7.81 -2.58
CA ALA A 229 -10.59 8.29 -3.96
C ALA A 229 -11.60 9.45 -4.14
N ALA A 230 -12.77 9.33 -3.52
CA ALA A 230 -13.85 10.30 -3.60
C ALA A 230 -13.54 11.62 -2.87
N ASP A 231 -12.90 11.56 -1.69
CA ASP A 231 -12.39 12.70 -0.92
C ASP A 231 -11.37 13.54 -1.71
N LYS A 232 -10.69 12.90 -2.68
CA LYS A 232 -9.72 13.54 -3.58
C LYS A 232 -10.35 13.96 -4.92
N ASN A 233 -11.68 13.90 -5.02
CA ASN A 233 -12.49 14.30 -6.17
C ASN A 233 -12.12 13.55 -7.46
N LEU A 234 -11.74 12.27 -7.36
CA LEU A 234 -11.60 11.42 -8.55
C LEU A 234 -12.97 11.15 -9.17
N SER A 235 -13.04 11.17 -10.50
CA SER A 235 -14.27 10.98 -11.27
C SER A 235 -14.60 9.49 -11.47
N ILE A 236 -13.59 8.62 -11.49
CA ILE A 236 -13.74 7.19 -11.80
C ILE A 236 -12.95 6.35 -10.80
N PHE A 237 -13.60 5.31 -10.26
CA PHE A 237 -12.98 4.30 -9.41
C PHE A 237 -13.21 2.91 -9.98
N LEU A 238 -12.11 2.22 -10.30
CA LEU A 238 -12.13 0.87 -10.86
C LEU A 238 -11.89 -0.16 -9.75
N VAL A 239 -12.85 -1.07 -9.56
CA VAL A 239 -12.81 -2.16 -8.57
C VAL A 239 -12.78 -3.54 -9.23
N PRO A 240 -12.26 -4.58 -8.56
CA PRO A 240 -12.35 -5.95 -9.09
C PRO A 240 -13.80 -6.40 -9.25
N LYS A 241 -14.07 -7.15 -10.32
CA LYS A 241 -15.40 -7.66 -10.65
C LYS A 241 -16.02 -8.48 -9.51
N GLY A 242 -17.28 -8.20 -9.19
CA GLY A 242 -18.00 -8.78 -8.05
C GLY A 242 -17.72 -8.10 -6.71
N GLN A 243 -17.03 -6.95 -6.69
CA GLN A 243 -16.77 -6.17 -5.46
C GLN A 243 -17.46 -4.80 -5.43
N LYS A 244 -18.22 -4.42 -6.47
CA LYS A 244 -19.11 -3.26 -6.39
C LYS A 244 -20.24 -3.46 -5.38
N VAL A 245 -20.70 -4.69 -5.18
CA VAL A 245 -21.75 -5.05 -4.21
C VAL A 245 -21.15 -5.91 -3.10
N PHE A 246 -21.32 -5.50 -1.85
CA PHE A 246 -20.73 -6.15 -0.68
C PHE A 246 -21.75 -6.32 0.46
N THR A 247 -21.43 -7.17 1.43
CA THR A 247 -22.29 -7.42 2.62
C THR A 247 -21.68 -6.79 3.86
N VAL A 248 -22.39 -5.84 4.46
CA VAL A 248 -22.06 -5.22 5.75
C VAL A 248 -22.87 -5.88 6.86
N TYR A 249 -22.23 -6.17 8.00
CA TYR A 249 -22.92 -6.72 9.17
C TYR A 249 -23.27 -5.61 10.17
N GLN A 250 -24.52 -5.16 10.16
CA GLN A 250 -24.98 -4.14 11.12
C GLN A 250 -25.37 -4.76 12.47
N GLN A 251 -24.88 -4.18 13.56
CA GLN A 251 -25.22 -4.60 14.93
C GLN A 251 -26.57 -4.02 15.35
N VAL A 252 -27.64 -4.80 15.25
CA VAL A 252 -28.96 -4.45 15.77
C VAL A 252 -29.02 -4.79 17.26
N ARG A 253 -29.20 -3.76 18.11
CA ARG A 253 -29.36 -3.91 19.56
C ARG A 253 -30.84 -3.83 19.94
N ASN A 254 -31.40 -4.89 20.50
CA ASN A 254 -32.73 -4.90 21.12
C ASN A 254 -32.59 -4.95 22.64
N GLN A 255 -33.13 -3.95 23.32
CA GLN A 255 -33.20 -3.87 24.77
C GLN A 255 -34.56 -4.38 25.24
N GLN A 256 -34.59 -5.37 26.12
CA GLN A 256 -35.80 -5.90 26.75
C GLN A 256 -35.67 -5.78 28.27
N GLN A 257 -36.57 -5.02 28.89
CA GLN A 257 -36.64 -4.93 30.34
C GLN A 257 -37.53 -6.05 30.89
N ARG A 258 -37.01 -6.83 31.84
CA ARG A 258 -37.76 -7.86 32.59
C ARG A 258 -37.60 -7.58 34.09
N GLY A 259 -38.59 -6.89 34.65
CA GLY A 259 -38.51 -6.38 36.03
C GLY A 259 -37.32 -5.43 36.18
N ASN A 260 -36.44 -5.72 37.13
CA ASN A 260 -35.25 -4.93 37.42
C ASN A 260 -34.04 -5.26 36.52
N VAL A 261 -34.17 -6.23 35.60
CA VAL A 261 -33.08 -6.64 34.70
C VAL A 261 -33.30 -6.11 33.30
N THR A 262 -32.29 -5.39 32.79
CA THR A 262 -32.21 -4.97 31.38
C THR A 262 -31.42 -6.00 30.58
N ILE A 263 -32.09 -6.69 29.66
CA ILE A 263 -31.46 -7.62 28.72
C ILE A 263 -31.12 -6.85 27.44
N ILE A 264 -29.85 -6.61 27.18
CA ILE A 264 -29.38 -6.08 25.90
C ILE A 264 -28.99 -7.27 25.02
N SER A 265 -29.75 -7.50 23.95
CA SER A 265 -29.42 -8.49 22.92
C SER A 265 -28.86 -7.77 21.70
N ALA A 266 -27.68 -8.17 21.25
CA ALA A 266 -27.08 -7.68 20.01
C ALA A 266 -27.05 -8.80 18.98
N ARG A 267 -27.51 -8.52 17.76
CA ARG A 267 -27.40 -9.44 16.62
C ARG A 267 -26.79 -8.73 15.42
N TYR A 268 -25.90 -9.39 14.72
CA TYR A 268 -25.37 -8.92 13.44
C TYR A 268 -26.32 -9.35 12.32
N VAL A 269 -26.84 -8.37 11.57
CA VAL A 269 -27.73 -8.62 10.43
C VAL A 269 -26.97 -8.26 9.15
N PRO A 270 -26.85 -9.18 8.18
CA PRO A 270 -26.23 -8.87 6.90
C PRO A 270 -27.11 -7.89 6.11
N GLN A 271 -26.49 -6.86 5.56
CA GLN A 271 -27.11 -5.93 4.62
C GLN A 271 -26.26 -5.86 3.36
N ILE A 272 -26.91 -6.00 2.20
CA ILE A 272 -26.28 -5.87 0.90
C ILE A 272 -26.23 -4.38 0.55
N VAL A 273 -25.04 -3.90 0.18
CA VAL A 273 -24.76 -2.49 -0.14
C VAL A 273 -24.05 -2.44 -1.49
N ASP A 274 -24.52 -1.60 -2.41
CA ASP A 274 -23.78 -1.22 -3.61
C ASP A 274 -22.88 -0.02 -3.30
N LEU A 275 -21.64 -0.05 -3.78
CA LEU A 275 -20.63 0.98 -3.54
C LEU A 275 -21.00 2.33 -4.19
N GLN A 276 -21.64 2.32 -5.35
CA GLN A 276 -22.15 3.54 -5.98
C GLN A 276 -23.25 4.16 -5.12
N ASP A 277 -24.25 3.36 -4.72
CA ASP A 277 -25.33 3.78 -3.83
C ASP A 277 -24.83 4.32 -2.49
N TYR A 278 -23.72 3.81 -1.99
CA TYR A 278 -23.07 4.31 -0.77
C TYR A 278 -22.43 5.70 -1.02
N LEU A 279 -21.59 5.83 -2.05
CA LEU A 279 -20.92 7.08 -2.39
C LEU A 279 -21.92 8.20 -2.74
N ASP A 280 -22.98 7.87 -3.47
CA ASP A 280 -24.04 8.81 -3.85
C ASP A 280 -24.81 9.33 -2.62
N LYS A 281 -25.02 8.49 -1.59
CA LYS A 281 -25.67 8.87 -0.31
C LYS A 281 -24.80 9.78 0.55
N GLU A 282 -23.48 9.55 0.56
CA GLU A 282 -22.50 10.42 1.21
C GLU A 282 -22.26 11.73 0.41
N GLY A 283 -22.81 11.83 -0.81
CA GLY A 283 -22.80 13.04 -1.65
C GLY A 283 -21.61 13.18 -2.59
N TYR A 284 -20.81 12.11 -2.77
CA TYR A 284 -19.67 12.09 -3.68
C TYR A 284 -20.11 12.02 -5.15
N LYS A 285 -19.27 12.54 -6.05
CA LYS A 285 -19.50 12.54 -7.50
C LYS A 285 -18.44 11.69 -8.21
N MET A 286 -18.42 10.40 -7.92
CA MET A 286 -17.46 9.44 -8.45
C MET A 286 -18.19 8.22 -9.01
N LYS A 287 -17.81 7.77 -10.22
CA LYS A 287 -18.39 6.60 -10.86
C LYS A 287 -17.61 5.34 -10.49
N VAL A 288 -18.28 4.31 -9.97
CA VAL A 288 -17.71 2.99 -9.70
C VAL A 288 -17.97 2.04 -10.87
N GLU A 289 -16.88 1.57 -11.46
CA GLU A 289 -16.89 0.57 -12.55
C GLU A 289 -16.17 -0.71 -12.11
N GLU A 290 -16.67 -1.85 -12.57
CA GLU A 290 -16.04 -3.15 -12.32
C GLU A 290 -15.12 -3.55 -13.47
N VAL A 291 -13.92 -4.03 -13.14
CA VAL A 291 -12.95 -4.58 -14.08
C VAL A 291 -12.51 -5.98 -13.67
N SER A 292 -12.33 -6.86 -14.65
CA SER A 292 -11.89 -8.25 -14.47
C SER A 292 -10.51 -8.53 -15.04
N SER A 293 -10.02 -7.68 -15.95
CA SER A 293 -8.73 -7.85 -16.62
C SER A 293 -8.00 -6.53 -16.84
N ILE A 294 -6.68 -6.61 -17.03
CA ILE A 294 -5.85 -5.46 -17.36
C ILE A 294 -6.26 -4.79 -18.69
N ASN A 295 -6.79 -5.56 -19.65
CA ASN A 295 -7.31 -5.04 -20.92
C ASN A 295 -8.47 -4.06 -20.72
N GLU A 296 -9.42 -4.40 -19.86
CA GLU A 296 -10.56 -3.53 -19.52
C GLU A 296 -10.08 -2.27 -18.78
N ALA A 297 -9.18 -2.44 -17.80
CA ALA A 297 -8.62 -1.32 -17.04
C ALA A 297 -7.82 -0.35 -17.92
N VAL A 298 -6.97 -0.85 -18.83
CA VAL A 298 -6.21 -0.02 -19.79
C VAL A 298 -7.16 0.77 -20.70
N GLY A 299 -8.24 0.17 -21.19
CA GLY A 299 -9.22 0.85 -22.03
C GLY A 299 -10.00 1.98 -21.34
N LEU A 300 -10.06 1.97 -20.00
CA LEU A 300 -10.71 3.01 -19.19
C LEU A 300 -9.72 4.06 -18.66
N MET A 301 -8.45 3.68 -18.45
CA MET A 301 -7.45 4.53 -17.77
C MET A 301 -6.42 5.20 -18.70
N LEU A 302 -6.16 4.68 -19.90
CA LEU A 302 -5.13 5.25 -20.80
C LEU A 302 -5.75 6.08 -21.92
N ALA A 303 -5.10 7.20 -22.23
CA ALA A 303 -5.36 8.06 -23.38
C ALA A 303 -4.06 8.25 -24.22
#